data_AF-A0A356P876-F1
#
_entry.id   AF-A0A356P876-F1
#
_cell.length_a   1.000
_cell.length_b   1.000
_cell.length_c   1.000
_cell.angle_alpha   90.00
_cell.angle_beta   90.00
_cell.angle_gamma   90.00
#
_symmetry.space_group_name_H-M   'P 1'
#
loop_
_entity.id
_entity.type
_entity.pdbx_description
1 polymer ?
#
loop_
_entity_poly.entity_id
_entity_poly.type
_entity_poly.pdbx_seq_one_letter_code
_entity_poly.pdbx_strand_id
1 'polypeptide(L)' 'MRFLTAGESHGQKLVGIIEGLPSGMKISKDCVDAVLRKR' A
#
# COMPACT_ATOMS: atom_id res chain seq x y z
N MET A 1 11.75 -3.75 8.98
CA MET A 1 10.74 -3.42 7.97
C MET A 1 10.49 -1.92 8.06
N ARG A 2 10.53 -1.20 6.93
CA ARG A 2 10.33 0.26 6.86
C ARG A 2 9.18 0.55 5.91
N PHE A 3 8.40 1.60 6.20
CA PHE A 3 7.40 2.08 5.25
C PHE A 3 7.36 3.60 5.22
N LEU A 4 6.98 4.13 4.06
CA LEU A 4 6.77 5.56 3.80
C LEU A 4 5.41 5.73 3.14
N THR A 5 4.75 6.84 3.42
CA THR A 5 3.48 7.22 2.79
C THR A 5 3.57 8.66 2.30
N ALA A 6 2.91 8.96 1.19
CA ALA A 6 2.85 10.29 0.60
C ALA A 6 1.50 10.52 -0.08
N GLY A 7 1.16 11.78 -0.28
CA GLY A 7 -0.06 12.21 -0.96
C GLY A 7 -0.89 13.18 -0.11
N GLU A 8 -1.68 13.99 -0.78
CA GLU A 8 -2.53 15.02 -0.18
C GLU A 8 -4.00 14.59 -0.23
N SER A 9 -4.83 15.02 0.74
CA SER A 9 -6.25 14.64 0.82
C SER A 9 -7.06 15.05 -0.43
N HIS A 10 -6.67 16.15 -1.09
CA HIS A 10 -7.26 16.64 -2.34
C HIS A 10 -6.29 16.52 -3.54
N GLY A 11 -5.18 15.80 -3.35
CA GLY A 11 -4.24 15.52 -4.42
C GLY A 11 -4.76 14.43 -5.37
N GLN A 12 -4.02 14.17 -6.44
CA GLN A 12 -4.46 13.19 -7.43
C GLN A 12 -4.50 11.76 -6.88
N LYS A 13 -3.54 11.39 -6.01
CA LYS A 13 -3.35 10.02 -5.50
C LYS A 13 -2.64 10.00 -4.14
N LEU A 14 -2.82 8.88 -3.43
CA LEU A 14 -2.02 8.48 -2.27
C LEU A 14 -1.03 7.37 -2.69
N VAL A 15 0.16 7.36 -2.11
CA VAL A 15 1.23 6.41 -2.39
C VAL A 15 1.83 5.86 -1.09
N GLY A 16 2.17 4.57 -1.08
CA GLY A 16 2.92 3.93 0.00
C GLY A 16 4.07 3.09 -0.55
N ILE A 17 5.22 3.13 0.13
CA ILE A 17 6.40 2.32 -0.16
C ILE A 17 6.69 1.46 1.07
N ILE A 18 6.92 0.15 0.87
CA ILE A 18 7.23 -0.79 1.94
C ILE A 18 8.52 -1.53 1.59
N GLU A 19 9.46 -1.56 2.52
CA GLU A 19 10.78 -2.15 2.34
C GLU A 19 11.08 -3.22 3.39
N GLY A 20 11.82 -4.24 2.95
CA GLY A 20 12.19 -5.41 3.77
C GLY A 20 11.11 -6.49 3.80
N LEU A 21 10.33 -6.64 2.73
CA LEU A 21 9.41 -7.78 2.58
C LEU A 21 10.20 -9.05 2.22
N PRO A 22 9.80 -10.23 2.75
CA PRO A 22 10.40 -11.50 2.37
C PRO A 22 10.27 -11.77 0.87
N SER A 23 11.30 -12.38 0.29
CA SER A 23 11.21 -12.88 -1.09
C SER A 23 10.13 -13.96 -1.22
N GLY A 24 9.46 -14.00 -2.37
CA GLY A 24 8.38 -14.96 -2.62
C GLY A 24 7.06 -14.67 -1.92
N MET A 25 6.96 -13.58 -1.14
CA MET A 25 5.69 -13.13 -0.58
C MET A 25 4.70 -12.79 -1.71
N LYS A 26 3.55 -13.45 -1.71
CA LYS A 26 2.48 -13.18 -2.70
C LYS A 26 1.77 -11.89 -2.33
N ILE A 27 1.73 -10.96 -3.27
CA ILE A 27 1.02 -9.69 -3.16
C ILE A 27 0.05 -9.60 -4.34
N SER A 28 -1.21 -9.28 -4.07
CA SER A 28 -2.23 -9.06 -5.10
C SER A 28 -2.94 -7.74 -4.84
N LYS A 29 -3.28 -7.05 -5.94
CA LYS A 29 -4.04 -5.81 -5.92
C LYS A 29 -5.41 -6.01 -5.26
N ASP A 30 -6.11 -7.11 -5.59
CA ASP A 30 -7.45 -7.39 -5.05
C ASP A 30 -7.46 -7.48 -3.52
N CYS A 31 -6.39 -8.02 -2.93
CA CYS A 31 -6.24 -8.10 -1.48
C CYS A 31 -6.15 -6.69 -0.86
N VAL A 32 -5.35 -5.81 -1.47
CA VAL A 32 -5.19 -4.42 -1.02
C VAL A 32 -6.52 -3.67 -1.16
N ASP A 33 -7.17 -3.76 -2.32
CA ASP A 33 -8.44 -3.09 -2.60
C ASP A 33 -9.56 -3.55 -1.65
N ALA A 34 -9.63 -4.85 -1.34
CA ALA A 34 -10.60 -5.40 -0.39
C ALA A 34 -10.40 -4.88 1.04
N VAL A 35 -9.16 -4.64 1.47
CA VAL A 35 -8.86 -4.05 2.78
C VAL A 35 -9.19 -2.56 2.79
N LEU A 36 -8.86 -1.83 1.72
CA LEU A 36 -9.17 -0.41 1.62
C LEU A 36 -10.69 -0.14 1.65
N ARG A 37 -11.50 -1.00 1.03
CA ARG A 37 -12.98 -0.89 1.05
C ARG A 37 -13.62 -1.06 2.43
N LYS A 38 -12.90 -1.61 3.41
CA LYS A 38 -13.41 -1.84 4.78
C LYS A 38 -13.18 -0.66 5.72
N ARG A 39 -12.44 0.36 5.28
CA ARG A 39 -12.13 1.57 6.04
C ARG A 39 -13.08 2.69 5.65
#